data_AF-A0A1L7I355-F1
#
_entry.id   AF-A0A1L7I355-F1
#
_cell.length_a   1.000
_cell.length_b   1.000
_cell.length_c   1.000
_cell.angle_alpha   90.00
_cell.angle_beta   90.00
_cell.angle_gamma   90.00
#
_symmetry.space_group_name_H-M   'P 1'
#
loop_
_entity.id
_entity.type
_entity.pdbx_description
1 polymer ?
#
loop_
_entity_poly.entity_id
_entity_poly.type
_entity_poly.pdbx_seq_one_letter_code
_entity_poly.pdbx_strand_id
1 'polypeptide(L)'
;MGLNALISIDLKTNSSEKINHFNEAMQEKEWSKIESMDHTWVSSFNDGISREKALEVIQSDVTTIKQEYDLETLSIAVQLSKEDIVQGDF
;
A
#
# COMPACT_ATOMS: atom_id res chain seq x y z
N MET A 1 17.76 -10.80 -0.14
CA MET A 1 16.84 -9.79 0.42
C MET A 1 15.73 -9.60 -0.59
N GLY A 2 14.47 -9.69 -0.14
CA GLY A 2 13.32 -9.55 -1.01
C GLY A 2 13.07 -8.11 -1.46
N LEU A 3 11.90 -7.87 -2.06
CA LEU A 3 11.53 -6.53 -2.51
C LEU A 3 10.81 -5.77 -1.41
N ASN A 4 11.17 -4.50 -1.23
CA ASN A 4 10.43 -3.55 -0.43
C ASN A 4 9.51 -2.74 -1.34
N ALA A 5 8.26 -2.58 -0.92
CA ALA A 5 7.27 -1.75 -1.58
C ALA A 5 7.01 -0.47 -0.81
N LEU A 6 6.86 0.61 -1.57
CA LEU A 6 6.27 1.87 -1.14
C LEU A 6 5.10 2.14 -2.08
N ILE A 7 3.91 2.33 -1.52
CA ILE A 7 2.72 2.68 -2.29
C ILE A 7 2.09 3.95 -1.73
N SER A 8 1.56 4.78 -2.62
CA SER A 8 0.74 5.93 -2.27
C SER A 8 -0.58 5.85 -3.01
N ILE A 9 -1.70 5.97 -2.30
CA ILE A 9 -3.04 5.78 -2.84
C ILE A 9 -3.85 7.05 -2.61
N ASP A 10 -4.46 7.59 -3.65
CA ASP A 10 -5.39 8.70 -3.49
C ASP A 10 -6.74 8.19 -2.99
N LEU A 11 -7.09 8.55 -1.75
CA LEU A 11 -8.36 8.20 -1.11
C LEU A 11 -9.26 9.43 -0.88
N LYS A 12 -8.86 10.62 -1.34
CA LYS A 12 -9.48 11.91 -0.95
C LYS A 12 -10.96 12.05 -1.28
N THR A 13 -11.47 11.27 -2.23
CA THR A 13 -12.89 11.32 -2.60
C THR A 13 -13.78 10.45 -1.72
N ASN A 14 -13.20 9.59 -0.87
CA ASN A 14 -13.93 8.71 0.04
C ASN A 14 -14.25 9.39 1.38
N SER A 15 -15.28 8.90 2.07
CA SER A 15 -15.61 9.36 3.43
C SER A 15 -14.54 8.94 4.45
N SER A 16 -14.43 9.67 5.56
CA SER A 16 -13.48 9.34 6.63
C SER A 16 -13.68 7.93 7.21
N GLU A 17 -14.93 7.46 7.29
CA GLU A 17 -15.25 6.10 7.72
C GLU A 17 -14.67 5.04 6.76
N LYS A 18 -14.89 5.22 5.45
CA LYS A 18 -14.33 4.36 4.41
C LYS A 18 -12.79 4.37 4.41
N ILE A 19 -12.19 5.54 4.62
CA ILE A 19 -10.73 5.69 4.74
C ILE A 19 -10.20 4.94 5.97
N ASN A 20 -10.90 5.00 7.11
CA ASN A 20 -10.49 4.30 8.33
C ASN A 20 -10.53 2.79 8.11
N HIS A 21 -11.59 2.25 7.52
CA HIS A 21 -11.67 0.84 7.18
C HIS A 21 -10.58 0.40 6.18
N PHE A 22 -10.27 1.24 5.19
CA PHE A 22 -9.13 0.97 4.30
C PHE A 22 -7.82 0.87 5.07
N ASN A 23 -7.58 1.79 6.01
CA ASN A 23 -6.35 1.78 6.82
C ASN A 23 -6.26 0.52 7.68
N GLU A 24 -7.35 0.11 8.32
CA GLU A 24 -7.43 -1.12 9.12
C GLU A 24 -7.15 -2.36 8.26
N ALA A 25 -7.81 -2.48 7.11
CA ALA A 25 -7.64 -3.63 6.22
C ALA A 25 -6.24 -3.72 5.59
N MET A 26 -5.59 -2.57 5.32
CA MET A 26 -4.19 -2.53 4.89
C MET A 26 -3.26 -3.10 5.98
N GLN A 27 -3.49 -2.73 7.25
CA GLN A 27 -2.70 -3.24 8.37
C GLN A 27 -2.88 -4.75 8.57
N GLU A 28 -4.10 -5.26 8.42
CA GLU A 28 -4.39 -6.71 8.45
C GLU A 28 -3.66 -7.48 7.34
N LYS A 29 -3.36 -6.82 6.23
CA LYS A 29 -2.54 -7.34 5.12
C LYS A 29 -1.04 -7.09 5.27
N GLU A 30 -0.58 -6.79 6.48
CA GLU A 30 0.83 -6.56 6.82
C GLU A 30 1.45 -5.34 6.11
N TRP A 31 0.62 -4.35 5.75
CA TRP A 31 1.10 -3.05 5.30
C TRP A 31 1.26 -2.10 6.49
N SER A 32 2.42 -1.46 6.57
CA SER A 32 2.70 -0.42 7.56
C SER A 32 2.44 0.96 6.96
N LYS A 33 1.58 1.77 7.59
CA LYS A 33 1.37 3.16 7.18
C LYS A 33 2.59 4.00 7.56
N ILE A 34 3.00 4.92 6.68
CA ILE A 34 3.98 5.95 7.01
C ILE A 34 3.27 7.07 7.77
N GLU A 35 3.55 7.25 9.05
CA GLU A 35 2.81 8.21 9.90
C GLU A 35 2.94 9.67 9.44
N SER A 36 4.09 10.03 8.85
CA SER A 36 4.36 11.38 8.33
C SER A 36 3.79 11.66 6.95
N MET A 37 3.22 10.65 6.27
CA MET A 37 2.71 10.76 4.90
C MET A 37 1.30 10.17 4.80
N ASP A 38 0.32 11.05 4.56
CA ASP A 38 -1.05 10.61 4.35
C ASP A 38 -1.14 9.64 3.16
N HIS A 39 -1.94 8.59 3.35
CA HIS A 39 -2.22 7.57 2.35
C HIS A 39 -0.97 6.95 1.69
N THR A 40 0.07 6.72 2.48
CA THR A 40 1.29 6.08 2.03
C THR A 40 1.60 4.88 2.93
N TRP A 41 1.92 3.75 2.30
CA TRP A 41 2.17 2.48 2.99
C TRP A 41 3.43 1.80 2.47
N VAL A 42 4.03 1.00 3.32
CA VAL A 42 5.18 0.16 3.01
C VAL A 42 4.94 -1.28 3.41
N SER A 43 5.55 -2.19 2.67
CA SER A 43 5.60 -3.61 3.03
C SER A 43 6.87 -4.24 2.45
N SER A 44 7.25 -5.39 2.98
CA SER A 44 8.42 -6.15 2.55
C SER A 44 7.98 -7.53 2.09
N PHE A 45 8.39 -7.91 0.90
CA PHE A 45 8.16 -9.23 0.35
C PHE A 45 9.33 -10.17 0.62
N ASN A 46 9.05 -11.47 0.59
CA ASN A 46 10.05 -12.52 0.76
C ASN A 46 11.12 -12.51 -0.33
N ASP A 47 12.28 -13.11 -0.03
CA ASP A 47 13.36 -13.27 -1.00
C ASP A 47 12.93 -14.12 -2.19
N GLY A 48 13.46 -13.81 -3.37
CA GLY A 48 13.16 -14.52 -4.62
C GLY A 48 11.82 -14.17 -5.28
N ILE A 49 11.00 -13.29 -4.70
CA ILE A 49 9.80 -12.79 -5.37
C ILE A 49 10.19 -11.94 -6.59
N SER A 50 9.50 -12.15 -7.71
CA SER A 50 9.68 -11.30 -8.89
C SER A 50 8.96 -9.96 -8.72
N ARG A 51 9.39 -8.96 -9.48
CA ARG A 51 8.74 -7.64 -9.48
C ARG A 51 7.28 -7.75 -9.93
N GLU A 52 7.02 -8.57 -10.94
CA GLU A 52 5.68 -8.83 -11.46
C GLU A 52 4.79 -9.44 -10.38
N LYS A 53 5.32 -10.43 -9.64
CA LYS A 53 4.55 -11.08 -8.59
C LYS A 53 4.25 -10.14 -7.41
N ALA A 54 5.21 -9.29 -7.04
CA ALA A 54 4.98 -8.25 -6.05
C ALA A 54 3.88 -7.27 -6.50
N LEU A 55 3.90 -6.83 -7.77
CA LEU A 55 2.85 -5.97 -8.32
C LEU A 55 1.47 -6.63 -8.32
N GLU A 56 1.39 -7.92 -8.65
CA GLU A 56 0.14 -8.69 -8.58
C GLU A 56 -0.43 -8.72 -7.15
N VAL A 57 0.42 -8.93 -6.15
CA VAL A 57 -0.01 -8.94 -4.73
C VAL A 57 -0.52 -7.55 -4.33
N ILE A 58 0.23 -6.49 -4.63
CA ILE A 58 -0.18 -5.10 -4.35
C ILE A 58 -1.54 -4.81 -5.00
N GLN A 59 -1.69 -5.15 -6.27
CA GLN A 59 -2.93 -4.91 -7.01
C GLN A 59 -4.08 -5.72 -6.42
N SER A 60 -3.85 -6.98 -6.07
CA SER A 60 -4.85 -7.85 -5.45
C SER A 60 -5.31 -7.27 -4.12
N ASP A 61 -4.38 -6.91 -3.24
CA ASP A 61 -4.69 -6.36 -1.92
C ASP A 61 -5.52 -5.10 -2.01
N VAL A 62 -5.06 -4.12 -2.79
CA VAL A 62 -5.76 -2.84 -2.95
C VAL A 62 -7.13 -3.02 -3.61
N THR A 63 -7.23 -3.91 -4.61
CA THR A 63 -8.51 -4.16 -5.29
C THR A 63 -9.51 -4.88 -4.39
N THR A 64 -9.06 -5.86 -3.60
CA THR A 64 -9.91 -6.57 -2.65
C THR A 64 -10.47 -5.59 -1.62
N ILE A 65 -9.63 -4.77 -1.00
CA ILE A 65 -10.08 -3.79 -0.01
C ILE A 65 -11.04 -2.77 -0.66
N LYS A 66 -10.70 -2.29 -1.86
CA LYS A 66 -11.57 -1.39 -2.62
C LYS A 66 -12.98 -1.97 -2.80
N GLN A 67 -13.07 -3.24 -3.17
CA GLN A 67 -14.35 -3.91 -3.40
C GLN A 67 -15.12 -4.15 -2.08
N GLU A 68 -14.41 -4.54 -1.02
CA GLU A 68 -15.00 -4.83 0.28
C GLU A 68 -15.65 -3.60 0.92
N TYR A 69 -15.02 -2.43 0.80
CA TYR A 69 -15.52 -1.18 1.38
C TYR A 69 -16.15 -0.22 0.38
N ASP A 70 -16.42 -0.70 -0.85
CA ASP A 70 -17.05 0.08 -1.93
C ASP A 70 -16.34 1.44 -2.12
N LEU A 71 -15.02 1.42 -2.21
CA LEU A 71 -14.25 2.64 -2.38
C LEU A 71 -14.39 3.17 -3.82
N GLU A 72 -14.43 4.50 -3.92
CA GLU A 72 -14.37 5.19 -5.19
C GLU A 72 -13.05 4.93 -5.93
N THR A 73 -12.90 5.47 -7.14
CA THR A 73 -11.71 5.26 -7.97
C THR A 73 -10.42 5.59 -7.21
N LEU A 74 -9.58 4.58 -7.05
CA LEU A 74 -8.26 4.71 -6.42
C LEU A 74 -7.20 4.92 -7.50
N SER A 75 -6.43 6.00 -7.38
CA SER A 75 -5.17 6.13 -8.11
C SER A 75 -4.03 5.67 -7.21
N ILE A 76 -3.13 4.84 -7.74
CA ILE A 76 -2.01 4.28 -6.97
C ILE A 76 -0.68 4.56 -7.67
N ALA A 77 0.29 5.03 -6.90
CA ALA A 77 1.70 5.06 -7.27
C ALA A 77 2.43 3.94 -6.53
N VAL A 78 3.28 3.18 -7.22
CA VAL A 78 4.03 2.04 -6.65
C VAL A 78 5.52 2.20 -6.95
N GLN A 79 6.32 2.06 -5.91
CA GLN A 79 7.77 1.91 -5.99
C GLN A 79 8.17 0.57 -5.38
N LEU A 80 9.02 -0.17 -6.11
CA LEU A 80 9.58 -1.45 -5.68
C LEU A 80 11.11 -1.36 -5.75
N SER A 81 11.77 -1.63 -4.62
CA SER A 81 13.23 -1.61 -4.48
C SER A 81 13.73 -2.88 -3.80
N LYS A 82 14.98 -3.26 -4.03
CA LYS A 82 15.69 -4.26 -3.20
C LYS A 82 16.36 -3.63 -1.97
N GLU A 83 16.46 -2.31 -1.97
CA GLU A 83 16.99 -1.52 -0.86
C GLU A 83 15.85 -1.16 0.11
N ASP A 84 16.22 -0.83 1.34
CA ASP A 84 15.27 -0.39 2.36
C ASP A 84 14.62 0.94 1.96
N ILE A 85 13.34 1.09 2.32
CA ILE A 85 12.64 2.37 2.17
C ILE A 85 13.07 3.28 3.32
N VAL A 86 13.84 4.32 3.01
CA VAL A 86 14.29 5.31 3.98
C VAL A 86 13.32 6.47 4.05
N GLN A 87 12.87 6.80 5.25
CA GLN A 87 12.10 8.01 5.55
C GLN A 87 13.04 9.04 6.18
N GLY A 88 12.96 10.30 5.75
CA GLY A 88 13.82 11.35 6.29
C GLY A 88 13.21 12.73 6.11
N ASP A 89 13.53 13.62 7.05
CA ASP A 89 13.24 15.05 6.98
C ASP A 89 14.47 15.74 6.34
N PHE A 90 14.28 16.38 5.19
CA PHE A 90 15.33 17.06 4.43
C PHE A 90 15.08 18.57 4.35
#